data_AF-A0A835LAV3-F1
#
_entry.id   AF-A0A835LAV3-F1
#
_cell.length_a   1.000
_cell.length_b   1.000
_cell.length_c   1.000
_cell.angle_alpha   90.00
_cell.angle_beta   90.00
_cell.angle_gamma   90.00
#
_symmetry.space_group_name_H-M   'P 1'
#
loop_
_entity.id
_entity.type
_entity.pdbx_description
1 polymer ?
#
loop_
_entity_poly.entity_id
_entity_poly.type
_entity_poly.pdbx_seq_one_letter_code
_entity_poly.pdbx_strand_id
1 'polypeptide(L)'
;MQRLRSMISDSESDSDDEYIMRRPRWIKERTILLVDGGYASTSYTLPPLENPRTPAEQLYNESQIRTRNPVERSYGVWKRRFPALAIGLRVKLDKALTIIIATAVLHNISRQRGEPVPPDDPELVLAAPWDELLRSGQMERKSNRPYRNRVRDLLISNYFQNLS
;
A
#
# COMPACT_ATOMS: atom_id res chain seq x y z
N MET A 1 -10.87 22.50 47.64
CA MET A 1 -9.84 22.21 46.60
C MET A 1 -10.09 20.86 45.90
N GLN A 2 -11.34 20.55 45.51
CA GLN A 2 -11.72 19.26 44.92
C GLN A 2 -12.58 19.42 43.64
N ARG A 3 -12.66 20.64 43.09
CA ARG A 3 -13.48 20.98 41.92
C ARG A 3 -12.70 21.39 40.67
N LEU A 4 -11.37 21.28 40.68
CA LEU A 4 -10.51 21.63 39.54
C LEU A 4 -9.85 20.42 38.86
N ARG A 5 -10.07 19.19 39.36
CA ARG A 5 -9.63 17.95 38.68
C ARG A 5 -10.70 17.28 37.82
N SER A 6 -11.97 17.66 37.95
CA SER A 6 -13.06 17.09 37.14
C SER A 6 -13.31 17.82 35.81
N MET A 7 -12.71 19.00 35.60
CA MET A 7 -12.85 19.77 34.34
C MET A 7 -11.77 19.45 33.29
N ILE A 8 -10.86 18.51 33.57
CA ILE A 8 -9.90 17.96 32.58
C ILE A 8 -10.32 16.54 32.14
N SER A 9 -11.44 16.02 32.66
CA SER A 9 -11.96 14.67 32.35
C SER A 9 -12.88 14.63 31.14
N ASP A 10 -13.54 15.74 30.78
CA ASP A 10 -14.66 15.71 29.83
C ASP A 10 -14.45 16.69 28.68
N SER A 11 -13.38 16.49 27.91
CA SER A 11 -13.32 16.97 26.53
C SER A 11 -13.02 15.79 25.62
N GLU A 12 -14.09 15.09 25.25
CA GLU A 12 -14.34 14.55 23.90
C GLU A 12 -13.20 14.89 22.91
N SER A 13 -12.25 13.96 22.77
CA SER A 13 -11.43 13.88 21.56
C SER A 13 -11.89 12.65 20.80
N ASP A 14 -12.72 12.96 19.81
CA ASP A 14 -13.35 12.08 18.86
C ASP A 14 -12.31 11.19 18.17
N SER A 15 -12.24 9.93 18.63
CA SER A 15 -12.28 8.67 17.88
C SER A 15 -11.64 8.49 16.48
N ASP A 16 -10.83 9.42 15.96
CA ASP A 16 -10.22 9.29 14.61
C ASP A 16 -8.80 8.68 14.61
N ASP A 17 -8.11 8.68 15.76
CA ASP A 17 -6.76 8.13 15.90
C ASP A 17 -6.72 6.59 15.98
N GLU A 18 -7.87 5.93 16.23
CA GLU A 18 -7.95 4.48 16.37
C GLU A 18 -7.76 3.74 15.03
N TYR A 19 -8.10 4.39 13.92
CA TYR A 19 -7.92 3.86 12.56
C TYR A 19 -6.60 4.24 11.89
N ILE A 20 -5.79 5.12 12.51
CA ILE A 20 -4.46 5.43 12.01
C ILE A 20 -3.57 4.23 12.35
N MET A 21 -3.17 3.48 11.32
CA MET A 21 -2.25 2.36 11.47
C MET A 21 -1.03 2.81 12.28
N ARG A 22 -0.92 2.32 13.51
CA ARG A 22 0.27 2.56 14.34
C ARG A 22 1.46 1.84 13.72
N ARG A 23 2.64 2.47 13.74
CA ARG A 23 3.88 1.86 13.21
C ARG A 23 4.08 0.48 13.87
N PRO A 24 3.94 -0.62 13.12
CA PRO A 24 4.15 -1.95 13.67
C PRO A 24 5.59 -2.12 14.13
N ARG A 25 5.81 -2.92 15.18
CA ARG A 25 7.14 -3.17 15.77
C ARG A 25 8.19 -3.68 14.76
N TRP A 26 7.76 -4.31 13.68
CA TRP A 26 8.66 -4.82 12.64
C TRP A 26 9.17 -3.73 11.67
N ILE A 27 8.56 -2.54 11.66
CA ILE A 27 9.06 -1.40 10.90
C ILE A 27 10.06 -0.64 11.75
N LYS A 28 11.34 -0.66 11.35
CA LYS A 28 12.42 0.08 12.02
C LYS A 28 12.15 1.60 11.98
N GLU A 29 12.58 2.34 13.01
CA GLU A 29 12.25 3.75 13.22
C GLU A 29 12.51 4.67 12.02
N ARG A 30 13.56 4.42 11.24
CA ARG A 30 13.94 5.23 10.06
C ARG A 30 13.45 4.65 8.73
N THR A 31 12.62 3.62 8.77
CA THR A 31 12.02 3.04 7.56
C THR A 31 10.73 3.77 7.21
N ILE A 32 10.54 3.98 5.92
CA ILE A 32 9.35 4.56 5.32
C ILE A 32 8.74 3.51 4.40
N LEU A 33 7.42 3.41 4.41
CA LEU A 33 6.65 2.57 3.51
C LEU A 33 6.16 3.40 2.32
N LEU A 34 6.54 2.99 1.13
CA LEU A 34 5.85 3.39 -0.10
C LEU A 34 4.53 2.63 -0.16
N VAL A 35 3.43 3.38 -0.22
CA VAL A 35 2.07 2.82 -0.18
C VAL A 35 1.27 3.33 -1.35
N ASP A 36 0.15 2.68 -1.65
CA ASP A 36 -0.76 3.16 -2.68
C ASP A 36 -1.55 4.40 -2.22
N GLY A 37 -2.18 5.12 -3.15
CA GLY A 37 -2.98 6.32 -2.89
C GLY A 37 -4.25 6.10 -2.07
N GLY A 38 -4.62 4.84 -1.82
CA GLY A 38 -5.70 4.44 -0.92
C GLY A 38 -5.29 4.38 0.56
N TYR A 39 -4.00 4.48 0.88
CA TYR A 39 -3.52 4.46 2.26
C TYR A 39 -3.42 5.88 2.85
N ALA A 40 -3.66 5.98 4.15
CA ALA A 40 -3.46 7.23 4.87
C ALA A 40 -2.00 7.69 4.80
N SER A 41 -1.80 8.99 4.62
CA SER A 41 -0.49 9.63 4.67
C SER A 41 -0.08 9.85 6.13
N THR A 42 0.86 9.06 6.63
CA THR A 42 1.32 9.10 8.03
C THR A 42 2.78 9.51 8.12
N SER A 43 3.34 9.61 9.33
CA SER A 43 4.78 9.89 9.54
C SER A 43 5.73 8.86 8.93
N TYR A 44 5.22 7.71 8.47
CA TYR A 44 6.02 6.62 7.93
C TYR A 44 5.43 5.97 6.67
N THR A 45 4.30 6.44 6.16
CA THR A 45 3.69 5.97 4.90
C THR A 45 3.65 7.12 3.90
N LEU A 46 4.12 6.86 2.67
CA LEU A 46 4.24 7.82 1.59
C LEU A 46 3.35 7.44 0.39
N PRO A 47 2.06 7.83 0.40
CA PRO A 47 1.22 7.69 -0.77
C PRO A 47 1.63 8.68 -1.88
N PRO A 48 1.29 8.38 -3.15
CA PRO A 48 1.42 9.32 -4.25
C PRO A 48 0.69 10.63 -3.97
N LEU A 49 1.13 11.70 -4.62
CA LEU A 49 0.40 12.96 -4.66
C LEU A 49 -0.75 12.84 -5.67
N GLU A 50 -1.95 13.25 -5.27
CA GLU A 50 -3.14 13.21 -6.14
C GLU A 50 -3.07 14.26 -7.25
N ASN A 51 -2.54 15.44 -6.92
CA ASN A 51 -2.46 16.57 -7.83
C ASN A 51 -1.05 17.19 -7.75
N PRO A 52 -0.04 16.57 -8.40
CA PRO A 52 1.30 17.13 -8.46
C PRO A 52 1.32 18.38 -9.36
N ARG A 53 1.70 19.52 -8.79
CA ARG A 53 1.72 20.83 -9.43
C ARG A 53 3.12 21.30 -9.81
N THR A 54 4.15 20.83 -9.11
CA THR A 54 5.54 21.23 -9.36
C THR A 54 6.34 20.11 -10.04
N PRO A 55 7.45 20.43 -10.76
CA PRO A 55 8.32 19.40 -11.34
C PRO A 55 8.86 18.42 -10.30
N ALA A 56 9.20 18.90 -9.10
CA ALA A 56 9.65 18.05 -7.99
C ALA A 56 8.58 17.05 -7.52
N GLU A 57 7.32 17.48 -7.46
CA GLU A 57 6.18 16.61 -7.13
C GLU A 57 5.91 15.57 -8.23
N GLN A 58 6.08 15.96 -9.50
CA GLN A 58 5.98 15.04 -10.64
C GLN A 58 7.07 13.97 -10.60
N LEU A 59 8.33 14.37 -10.35
CA LEU A 59 9.47 13.46 -10.19
C LEU A 59 9.27 12.52 -8.99
N TYR A 60 8.73 13.01 -7.88
CA TYR A 60 8.35 12.17 -6.75
C TYR A 60 7.37 11.08 -7.17
N ASN A 61 6.24 11.44 -7.80
CA ASN A 61 5.26 10.46 -8.26
C ASN A 61 5.85 9.48 -9.28
N GLU A 62 6.64 9.97 -10.23
CA GLU A 62 7.30 9.13 -11.23
C GLU A 62 8.25 8.11 -10.57
N SER A 63 9.02 8.53 -9.56
CA SER A 63 9.89 7.63 -8.81
C SER A 63 9.11 6.51 -8.11
N GLN A 64 7.92 6.83 -7.57
CA GLN A 64 7.04 5.82 -6.97
C GLN A 64 6.53 4.83 -8.01
N ILE A 65 6.07 5.30 -9.18
CA ILE A 65 5.61 4.45 -10.29
C ILE A 65 6.74 3.50 -10.73
N ARG A 66 7.94 4.03 -10.98
CA ARG A 66 9.11 3.24 -11.38
C ARG A 66 9.47 2.17 -10.34
N THR A 67 9.30 2.47 -9.06
CA THR A 67 9.55 1.53 -7.95
C THR A 67 8.46 0.44 -7.86
N ARG A 68 7.20 0.78 -8.14
CA ARG A 68 6.07 -0.15 -8.09
C ARG A 68 6.05 -1.12 -9.27
N ASN A 69 6.41 -0.67 -10.48
CA ASN A 69 6.29 -1.46 -11.70
C ASN A 69 6.95 -2.86 -11.63
N PRO A 70 8.17 -3.05 -11.09
CA PRO A 70 8.76 -4.38 -10.93
C PRO A 70 8.00 -5.27 -9.95
N VAL A 71 7.47 -4.70 -8.85
CA VAL A 71 6.70 -5.43 -7.83
C VAL A 71 5.36 -5.88 -8.41
N GLU A 72 4.64 -4.98 -9.07
CA GLU A 72 3.35 -5.27 -9.71
C GLU A 72 3.50 -6.33 -10.81
N ARG A 73 4.54 -6.24 -11.66
CA ARG A 73 4.85 -7.28 -12.65
C ARG A 73 5.14 -8.63 -11.99
N SER A 74 5.86 -8.64 -10.86
CA SER A 74 6.16 -9.87 -10.12
C SER A 74 4.88 -10.51 -9.58
N TYR A 75 3.95 -9.71 -9.03
CA TYR A 75 2.63 -10.18 -8.62
C TYR A 75 1.80 -10.69 -9.80
N GLY A 76 1.87 -10.04 -10.97
CA GLY A 76 1.23 -10.52 -12.18
C GLY A 76 1.70 -11.93 -12.59
N VAL A 77 3.01 -12.19 -12.56
CA VAL A 77 3.56 -13.54 -12.82
C VAL A 77 3.12 -14.52 -11.73
N TRP A 78 3.13 -14.11 -10.47
CA TRP A 78 2.74 -14.96 -9.35
C TRP A 78 1.28 -15.41 -9.45
N LYS A 79 0.36 -14.48 -9.75
CA LYS A 79 -1.06 -14.76 -9.92
C LYS A 79 -1.37 -15.61 -11.17
N ARG A 80 -0.61 -15.46 -12.25
CA ARG A 80 -0.71 -16.35 -13.43
C ARG A 80 -0.24 -17.77 -13.13
N ARG A 81 0.81 -17.91 -12.32
CA ARG A 81 1.30 -19.23 -11.89
C ARG A 81 0.34 -19.94 -10.96
N PHE A 82 -0.34 -19.16 -10.11
CA PHE A 82 -1.35 -19.67 -9.17
C PHE A 82 -2.65 -18.89 -9.31
N PRO A 83 -3.49 -19.23 -10.33
CA PRO A 83 -4.71 -18.49 -10.62
C PRO A 83 -5.71 -18.36 -9.48
N ALA A 84 -5.64 -19.25 -8.49
CA ALA A 84 -6.41 -19.15 -7.24
C ALA A 84 -6.20 -17.79 -6.53
N LEU A 85 -5.04 -17.16 -6.68
CA LEU A 85 -4.75 -15.81 -6.14
C LEU A 85 -5.39 -14.67 -6.96
N ALA A 86 -5.75 -14.93 -8.22
CA ALA A 86 -6.42 -13.97 -9.10
C ALA A 86 -7.94 -14.06 -8.99
N ILE A 87 -8.47 -15.29 -8.97
CA ILE A 87 -9.90 -15.59 -8.93
C ILE A 87 -10.46 -15.37 -7.51
N GLY A 88 -9.64 -15.62 -6.50
CA GLY A 88 -10.00 -15.51 -5.09
C GLY A 88 -10.08 -16.88 -4.38
N LEU A 89 -9.81 -16.86 -3.09
CA LEU A 89 -9.75 -18.06 -2.25
C LEU A 89 -11.05 -18.21 -1.45
N ARG A 90 -11.84 -19.26 -1.72
CA ARG A 90 -13.08 -19.59 -0.99
C ARG A 90 -12.80 -20.50 0.20
N VAL A 91 -11.87 -20.09 1.08
CA VAL A 91 -11.48 -20.83 2.28
C VAL A 91 -11.45 -19.91 3.50
N LYS A 92 -11.40 -20.48 4.70
CA LYS A 92 -11.21 -19.72 5.96
C LYS A 92 -9.91 -18.90 5.90
N LEU A 93 -9.89 -17.73 6.55
CA LEU A 93 -8.76 -16.78 6.51
C LEU A 93 -7.41 -17.44 6.85
N ASP A 94 -7.35 -18.25 7.90
CA ASP A 94 -6.12 -18.95 8.31
C ASP A 94 -5.57 -19.85 7.19
N LYS A 95 -6.47 -20.53 6.47
CA LYS A 95 -6.11 -21.35 5.32
C LYS A 95 -5.71 -20.49 4.12
N ALA A 96 -6.38 -19.37 3.90
CA ALA A 96 -6.04 -18.43 2.83
C ALA A 96 -4.60 -17.90 3.00
N LEU A 97 -4.24 -17.46 4.21
CA LEU A 97 -2.88 -17.03 4.53
C LEU A 97 -1.86 -18.14 4.29
N THR A 98 -2.17 -19.37 4.68
CA THR A 98 -1.31 -20.53 4.44
C THR A 98 -1.11 -20.79 2.95
N ILE A 99 -2.17 -20.70 2.14
CA ILE A 99 -2.09 -20.85 0.67
C ILE A 99 -1.25 -19.73 0.06
N ILE A 100 -1.44 -18.49 0.49
CA ILE A 100 -0.67 -17.34 0.01
C ILE A 100 0.83 -17.55 0.32
N ILE A 101 1.19 -17.96 1.53
CA ILE A 101 2.59 -18.21 1.89
C ILE A 101 3.17 -19.38 1.07
N ALA A 102 2.45 -20.50 0.99
CA ALA A 102 2.91 -21.69 0.25
C ALA A 102 3.16 -21.38 -1.23
N THR A 103 2.24 -20.66 -1.88
CA THR A 103 2.38 -20.27 -3.29
C THR A 103 3.49 -19.24 -3.51
N ALA A 104 3.78 -18.37 -2.54
CA ALA A 104 4.92 -17.45 -2.60
C ALA A 104 6.25 -18.21 -2.56
N VAL A 105 6.37 -19.19 -1.66
CA VAL A 105 7.55 -20.06 -1.56
C VAL A 105 7.76 -20.84 -2.85
N LEU A 106 6.70 -21.48 -3.37
CA LEU A 106 6.77 -22.22 -4.63
C LEU A 106 7.12 -21.31 -5.82
N HIS A 107 6.55 -20.10 -5.87
CA HIS A 107 6.92 -19.10 -6.89
C HIS A 107 8.41 -18.78 -6.86
N ASN A 108 8.97 -18.53 -5.67
CA ASN A 108 10.39 -18.22 -5.52
C ASN A 108 11.27 -19.39 -5.98
N ILE A 109 10.90 -20.64 -5.66
CA ILE A 109 11.60 -21.84 -6.13
C ILE A 109 11.57 -21.92 -7.66
N SER A 110 10.39 -21.73 -8.28
CA SER A 110 10.26 -21.71 -9.75
C SER A 110 11.13 -20.64 -10.39
N ARG A 111 11.21 -19.43 -9.79
CA ARG A 111 12.06 -18.34 -10.27
C ARG A 111 13.54 -18.68 -10.18
N GLN A 112 13.98 -19.30 -9.08
CA GLN A 112 15.37 -19.74 -8.90
C GLN A 112 15.76 -20.84 -9.89
N ARG A 113 14.82 -21.71 -10.25
CA ARG A 113 15.03 -22.77 -11.24
C ARG A 113 14.99 -22.28 -12.70
N GLY A 114 14.71 -21.00 -12.94
CA GLY A 114 14.60 -20.45 -14.29
C GLY A 114 13.40 -21.00 -15.06
N GLU A 115 12.34 -21.45 -14.36
CA GLU A 115 11.13 -21.93 -15.03
C GLU A 115 10.50 -20.81 -15.88
N PRO A 116 9.93 -21.17 -17.05
CA PRO A 116 9.30 -20.19 -17.92
C PRO A 116 8.18 -19.45 -17.18
N VAL A 117 7.98 -18.20 -17.57
CA VAL A 117 6.83 -17.40 -17.13
C VAL A 117 5.59 -18.06 -17.73
N PRO A 118 4.54 -18.36 -16.95
CA PRO A 118 3.30 -18.90 -17.48
C PRO A 118 2.75 -17.95 -18.55
N PRO A 119 2.14 -18.46 -19.63
CA PRO A 119 1.49 -17.59 -20.60
C PRO A 119 0.38 -16.77 -19.91
N ASP A 120 0.04 -15.63 -20.50
CA ASP A 120 -1.22 -14.98 -20.15
C ASP A 120 -2.35 -15.92 -20.57
N ASP A 121 -3.27 -16.16 -19.64
CA ASP A 121 -4.45 -16.97 -19.89
C ASP A 121 -5.62 -16.03 -20.22
N PRO A 122 -5.99 -15.89 -21.51
CA PRO A 122 -7.09 -15.02 -21.91
C PRO A 122 -8.47 -15.56 -21.49
N GLU A 123 -8.55 -16.84 -21.13
CA GLU A 123 -9.78 -17.48 -20.64
C GLU A 123 -9.90 -17.39 -19.11
N LEU A 124 -8.90 -16.83 -18.43
CA LEU A 124 -8.98 -16.59 -16.99
C LEU A 124 -10.05 -15.53 -16.72
N VAL A 125 -11.28 -15.99 -16.44
CA VAL A 125 -12.40 -15.13 -16.08
C VAL A 125 -12.15 -14.60 -14.67
N LEU A 126 -11.47 -13.47 -14.60
CA LEU A 126 -11.42 -12.65 -13.40
C LEU A 126 -12.85 -12.18 -13.09
N ALA A 127 -13.18 -12.04 -11.80
CA ALA A 127 -14.48 -11.49 -11.40
C ALA A 127 -14.74 -10.09 -11.98
N ALA A 128 -13.66 -9.35 -12.29
CA ALA A 128 -13.64 -8.12 -13.07
C ALA A 128 -12.24 -7.95 -13.72
N PRO A 129 -12.08 -7.13 -14.78
CA PRO A 129 -10.76 -6.77 -15.32
C PRO A 129 -9.76 -6.36 -14.23
N TRP A 130 -8.46 -6.62 -14.42
CA TRP A 130 -7.42 -6.29 -13.44
C TRP A 130 -7.48 -4.83 -12.97
N ASP A 131 -7.67 -3.89 -13.90
CA ASP A 131 -7.79 -2.46 -13.59
C ASP A 131 -9.01 -2.15 -12.72
N GLU A 132 -10.10 -2.91 -12.88
CA GLU A 132 -11.32 -2.78 -12.10
C GLU A 132 -11.20 -3.46 -10.73
N LEU A 133 -10.53 -4.61 -10.63
CA LEU A 133 -10.21 -5.25 -9.34
C LEU A 133 -9.24 -4.39 -8.51
N LEU A 134 -8.29 -3.73 -9.17
CA LEU A 134 -7.39 -2.78 -8.52
C LEU A 134 -8.14 -1.53 -8.05
N ARG A 135 -9.08 -1.00 -8.86
CA ARG A 135 -9.94 0.14 -8.48
C ARG A 135 -10.93 -0.22 -7.37
N SER A 136 -11.57 -1.38 -7.43
CA SER A 136 -12.54 -1.85 -6.42
C SER A 136 -11.89 -2.31 -5.13
N GLY A 137 -10.62 -2.73 -5.18
CA GLY A 137 -9.78 -2.95 -3.99
C GLY A 137 -9.28 -1.65 -3.33
N GLN A 138 -9.49 -0.48 -3.95
CA GLN A 138 -9.25 0.81 -3.28
C GLN A 138 -10.35 1.00 -2.24
N MET A 139 -9.99 1.02 -0.96
CA MET A 139 -10.92 1.38 0.10
C MET A 139 -11.48 2.78 -0.17
N GLU A 140 -12.80 2.95 -0.01
CA GLU A 140 -13.45 4.26 -0.13
C GLU A 140 -12.71 5.27 0.72
N ARG A 141 -12.28 6.34 0.06
CA ARG A 141 -11.65 7.49 0.70
C ARG A 141 -12.70 8.19 1.56
N LYS A 142 -12.80 7.81 2.83
CA LYS A 142 -13.26 8.76 3.83
C LYS A 142 -12.34 9.96 3.74
N SER A 143 -12.92 11.12 3.48
CA SER A 143 -12.27 12.41 3.24
C SER A 143 -11.31 12.75 4.38
N ASN A 144 -10.10 12.20 4.32
CA ASN A 144 -9.14 12.42 5.37
C ASN A 144 -8.53 13.79 5.11
N ARG A 145 -8.75 14.72 6.04
CA ARG A 145 -8.08 16.02 6.06
C ARG A 145 -6.60 15.78 5.78
N PRO A 146 -5.92 16.61 4.97
CA PRO A 146 -4.55 16.35 4.56
C PRO A 146 -3.68 16.32 5.81
N TYR A 147 -3.40 15.13 6.32
CA TYR A 147 -2.44 14.96 7.39
C TYR A 147 -1.10 15.32 6.77
N ARG A 148 -0.61 16.51 7.11
CA ARG A 148 0.57 17.10 6.49
C ARG A 148 1.77 16.22 6.79
N ASN A 149 2.21 15.49 5.78
CA ASN A 149 3.31 14.56 5.91
C ASN A 149 4.62 15.31 5.74
N ARG A 150 5.15 15.81 6.86
CA ARG A 150 6.41 16.57 6.87
C ARG A 150 7.56 15.79 6.22
N VAL A 151 7.58 14.46 6.34
CA VAL A 151 8.61 13.62 5.72
C VAL A 151 8.49 13.67 4.20
N ARG A 152 7.27 13.54 3.67
CA ARG A 152 7.00 13.68 2.22
C ARG A 152 7.36 15.07 1.72
N ASP A 153 6.91 16.12 2.41
CA ASP A 153 7.16 17.51 2.02
C ASP A 153 8.67 17.79 1.98
N LEU A 154 9.42 17.35 3.00
CA LEU A 154 10.88 17.49 3.06
C LEU A 154 11.59 16.69 1.96
N LEU A 155 11.11 15.48 1.66
CA LEU A 155 11.68 14.68 0.58
C LEU A 155 11.50 15.38 -0.77
N ILE A 156 10.32 15.95 -1.01
CA ILE A 156 10.04 16.68 -2.25
C ILE A 156 10.91 17.95 -2.32
N SER A 157 10.93 18.76 -1.26
CA SER A 157 11.63 20.05 -1.26
C SER A 157 13.16 19.93 -1.24
N ASN A 158 13.71 18.88 -0.63
CA ASN A 158 15.16 18.78 -0.42
C ASN A 158 15.85 17.82 -1.38
N TYR A 159 15.15 16.78 -1.84
CA TYR A 159 15.73 15.79 -2.76
C TYR A 159 15.23 16.02 -4.18
N PHE A 160 13.92 15.93 -4.41
CA PHE A 160 13.37 16.01 -5.78
C PHE A 160 13.49 17.39 -6.42
N GLN A 161 13.42 18.46 -5.62
CA GLN A 161 13.65 19.82 -6.11
C GLN A 161 15.09 20.08 -6.57
N ASN A 162 16.06 19.30 -6.09
CA ASN A 162 17.46 19.42 -6.51
C ASN A 162 17.82 18.47 -7.66
N LEU A 163 16.88 17.65 -8.12
CA LEU A 163 17.02 16.75 -9.27
C LEU A 163 16.43 17.32 -10.56
N SER A 164 15.70 18.44 -10.47
CA SER A 164 15.05 19.13 -11.60
C SER A 164 15.97 20.13 -12.28
#